data_AF-A0A1B9GPH8-F1
#
_entry.id   AF-A0A1B9GPH8-F1
#
_cell.length_a   1.000
_cell.length_b   1.000
_cell.length_c   1.000
_cell.angle_alpha   90.00
_cell.angle_beta   90.00
_cell.angle_gamma   90.00
#
_symmetry.space_group_name_H-M   'P 1'
#
loop_
_entity.id
_entity.type
_entity.pdbx_description
1 polymer ?
#
loop_
_entity_poly.entity_id
_entity_poly.type
_entity_poly.pdbx_seq_one_letter_code
_entity_poly.pdbx_strand_id
1 'polypeptide(L)'
;MTTKVGKLGRLKRLQQDEKGERDSAIAVAVVAAVAIAVPSERGMFELYKATSKGGSEWNNWARRLTVCWSCSAESFIKAYSSHLKRSGKLEIPTWVDIVKTGPQKELAPYDPDWFYVRAAAVARHIYLRKHVGVGALAKLHGTKNRRGTRPSHHRDSSTGVQRSVVQALEKIGVLEAHPDGGRKISQDGMRDLDRIATAVLEAEREEEEEESEEEEEEEDEEEADEE
;
A
#
# COMPACT_ATOMS: atom_id res chain seq x y z
N MET A 1 -13.49 -14.41 66.25
CA MET A 1 -13.28 -13.37 65.22
C MET A 1 -12.67 -14.03 63.98
N THR A 2 -12.95 -13.48 62.80
CA THR A 2 -12.36 -13.79 61.47
C THR A 2 -12.83 -15.06 60.71
N THR A 3 -13.99 -15.00 60.08
CA THR A 3 -14.23 -15.67 58.78
C THR A 3 -14.99 -14.72 57.85
N LYS A 4 -14.27 -13.84 57.13
CA LYS A 4 -14.89 -13.00 56.08
C LYS A 4 -14.01 -12.67 54.87
N VAL A 5 -12.89 -13.38 54.68
CA VAL A 5 -11.92 -13.04 53.60
C VAL A 5 -12.02 -13.95 52.36
N GLY A 6 -12.78 -15.05 52.40
CA GLY A 6 -12.75 -16.06 51.32
C GLY A 6 -13.70 -15.87 50.13
N LYS A 7 -14.80 -15.09 50.26
CA LYS A 7 -15.83 -14.99 49.19
C LYS A 7 -15.61 -13.86 48.19
N LEU A 8 -14.88 -12.81 48.56
CA LEU A 8 -14.64 -11.66 47.67
C LEU A 8 -13.56 -11.91 46.61
N GLY A 9 -12.61 -12.81 46.87
CA GLY A 9 -11.54 -13.14 45.91
C GLY A 9 -11.98 -14.06 44.76
N ARG A 10 -13.03 -14.88 44.97
CA ARG A 10 -13.53 -15.83 43.96
C ARG A 10 -14.49 -15.16 42.97
N LEU A 11 -15.29 -14.19 43.42
CA LEU A 11 -16.17 -13.39 42.56
C LEU A 11 -15.39 -12.43 41.64
N LYS A 12 -14.30 -11.81 42.12
CA LYS A 12 -13.46 -10.96 41.26
C LYS A 12 -12.73 -11.75 40.15
N ARG A 13 -12.37 -13.01 40.42
CA ARG A 13 -11.73 -13.89 39.44
C ARG A 13 -12.72 -14.35 38.36
N LEU A 14 -13.94 -14.75 38.76
CA LEU A 14 -15.02 -15.09 37.82
C LEU A 14 -15.46 -13.88 36.96
N GLN A 15 -15.46 -12.66 37.51
CA GLN A 15 -15.70 -11.44 36.73
C GLN A 15 -14.57 -11.08 35.76
N GLN A 16 -13.33 -11.49 36.04
CA GLN A 16 -12.20 -11.31 35.12
C GLN A 16 -12.24 -12.35 33.99
N ASP A 17 -12.63 -13.59 34.28
CA ASP A 17 -12.77 -14.65 33.29
C ASP A 17 -13.94 -14.36 32.33
N GLU A 18 -15.10 -13.92 32.82
CA GLU A 18 -16.25 -13.52 31.97
C GLU A 18 -15.99 -12.27 31.10
N LYS A 19 -15.02 -11.42 31.48
CA LYS A 19 -14.66 -10.23 30.71
C LYS A 19 -13.73 -10.60 29.55
N GLY A 20 -12.80 -11.53 29.78
CA GLY A 20 -11.96 -12.10 28.71
C GLY A 20 -12.76 -12.92 27.70
N GLU A 21 -13.83 -13.60 28.13
CA GLU A 21 -14.71 -14.36 27.24
C GLU A 21 -15.64 -13.46 26.40
N ARG A 22 -16.04 -12.30 26.93
CA ARG A 22 -16.76 -11.26 26.19
C ARG A 22 -15.86 -10.48 25.23
N ASP A 23 -14.64 -10.15 25.63
CA ASP A 23 -13.68 -9.42 24.77
C ASP A 23 -13.18 -10.31 23.62
N SER A 24 -13.04 -11.62 23.84
CA SER A 24 -12.74 -12.59 22.77
C SER A 24 -13.96 -12.89 21.89
N ALA A 25 -15.18 -12.96 22.43
CA ALA A 25 -16.39 -13.09 21.62
C ALA A 25 -16.68 -11.82 20.78
N ILE A 26 -16.41 -10.62 21.31
CA ILE A 26 -16.49 -9.36 20.55
C ILE A 26 -15.35 -9.30 19.53
N ALA A 27 -14.12 -9.69 19.87
CA ALA A 27 -13.02 -9.72 18.90
C ALA A 27 -13.29 -10.74 17.77
N VAL A 28 -13.80 -11.93 18.08
CA VAL A 28 -14.18 -12.96 17.10
C VAL A 28 -15.41 -12.52 16.30
N ALA A 29 -16.40 -11.86 16.91
CA ALA A 29 -17.57 -11.31 16.20
C ALA A 29 -17.22 -10.10 15.33
N VAL A 30 -16.28 -9.24 15.73
CA VAL A 30 -15.77 -8.12 14.94
C VAL A 30 -14.92 -8.64 13.79
N VAL A 31 -14.04 -9.63 14.02
CA VAL A 31 -13.25 -10.27 12.95
C VAL A 31 -14.16 -11.07 11.99
N ALA A 32 -15.22 -11.72 12.47
CA ALA A 32 -16.20 -12.42 11.63
C ALA A 32 -17.13 -11.47 10.86
N ALA A 33 -17.53 -10.34 11.46
CA ALA A 33 -18.35 -9.32 10.80
C ALA A 33 -17.56 -8.52 9.74
N VAL A 34 -16.25 -8.33 9.94
CA VAL A 34 -15.36 -7.68 8.96
C VAL A 34 -15.08 -8.59 7.75
N ALA A 35 -15.31 -9.90 7.83
CA ALA A 35 -14.91 -10.86 6.79
C ALA A 35 -15.98 -11.17 5.70
N ILE A 36 -17.25 -10.74 5.83
CA ILE A 36 -18.33 -11.15 4.88
C ILE A 36 -19.03 -10.00 4.12
N ALA A 37 -18.83 -8.73 4.45
CA ALA A 37 -19.53 -7.64 3.75
C ALA A 37 -18.61 -6.86 2.80
N VAL A 38 -18.93 -6.89 1.50
CA VAL A 38 -18.44 -5.97 0.47
C VAL A 38 -18.53 -4.53 1.01
N PRO A 39 -17.42 -3.76 1.11
CA PRO A 39 -17.46 -2.51 1.85
C PRO A 39 -18.06 -1.39 0.99
N SER A 40 -19.28 -0.98 1.35
CA SER A 40 -19.79 0.36 1.07
C SER A 40 -19.35 1.28 2.21
N GLU A 41 -18.58 2.31 1.87
CA GLU A 41 -17.76 3.15 2.76
C GLU A 41 -18.54 3.88 3.86
N ARG A 42 -19.87 3.96 3.78
CA ARG A 42 -20.69 4.71 4.74
C ARG A 42 -20.92 3.98 6.06
N GLY A 43 -20.92 2.65 6.07
CA GLY A 43 -21.27 1.86 7.28
C GLY A 43 -20.15 1.73 8.32
N MET A 44 -18.89 1.88 7.90
CA MET A 44 -17.73 1.73 8.78
C MET A 44 -17.52 2.95 9.69
N PHE A 45 -18.00 4.12 9.24
CA PHE A 45 -17.80 5.40 9.92
C PHE A 45 -18.69 5.57 11.17
N GLU A 46 -19.90 5.00 11.17
CA GLU A 46 -20.82 5.08 12.32
C GLU A 46 -20.44 4.13 13.46
N LEU A 47 -20.00 2.91 13.14
CA LEU A 47 -19.60 1.93 14.16
C LEU A 47 -18.36 2.37 14.95
N TYR A 48 -17.51 3.23 14.36
CA TYR A 48 -16.25 3.65 14.98
C TYR A 48 -16.38 4.85 15.93
N LYS A 49 -17.40 5.70 15.76
CA LYS A 49 -17.68 6.83 16.68
C LYS A 49 -18.04 6.38 18.11
N ALA A 50 -18.38 5.10 18.31
CA ALA A 50 -18.85 4.58 19.60
C ALA A 50 -17.72 4.27 20.62
N THR A 51 -16.44 4.24 20.23
CA THR A 51 -15.31 3.97 21.14
C THR A 51 -14.46 5.22 21.42
N SER A 52 -14.76 5.90 22.53
CA SER A 52 -14.31 7.25 22.95
C SER A 52 -12.79 7.44 23.22
N LYS A 53 -11.89 6.55 22.79
CA LYS A 53 -10.43 6.69 23.04
C LYS A 53 -9.53 6.61 21.80
N GLY A 54 -10.09 6.51 20.59
CA GLY A 54 -9.29 6.42 19.35
C GLY A 54 -9.25 7.68 18.49
N GLY A 55 -9.94 8.77 18.86
CA GLY A 55 -10.27 9.87 17.93
C GLY A 55 -9.10 10.60 17.26
N SER A 56 -7.98 10.82 17.96
CA SER A 56 -6.80 11.49 17.38
C SER A 56 -5.93 10.55 16.55
N GLU A 57 -5.73 9.31 16.99
CA GLU A 57 -5.02 8.29 16.20
C GLU A 57 -5.80 7.91 14.95
N TRP A 58 -7.14 7.88 15.01
CA TRP A 58 -7.99 7.58 13.86
C TRP A 58 -8.05 8.72 12.85
N ASN A 59 -8.11 9.97 13.30
CA ASN A 59 -8.05 11.10 12.37
C ASN A 59 -6.69 11.19 11.67
N ASN A 60 -5.59 10.87 12.36
CA ASN A 60 -4.26 10.81 11.76
C ASN A 60 -4.07 9.58 10.86
N TRP A 61 -4.62 8.42 11.23
CA TRP A 61 -4.59 7.19 10.45
C TRP A 61 -5.45 7.29 9.18
N ALA A 62 -6.66 7.85 9.30
CA ALA A 62 -7.54 8.13 8.18
C ALA A 62 -6.94 9.20 7.25
N ARG A 63 -6.43 10.33 7.79
CA ARG A 63 -5.71 11.34 6.97
C ARG A 63 -4.52 10.74 6.22
N ARG A 64 -3.68 9.93 6.87
CA ARG A 64 -2.52 9.28 6.21
C ARG A 64 -2.92 8.32 5.08
N LEU A 65 -3.98 7.55 5.27
CA LEU A 65 -4.48 6.64 4.23
C LEU A 65 -5.09 7.39 3.05
N THR A 66 -5.71 8.56 3.27
CA THR A 66 -6.24 9.41 2.21
C THR A 66 -5.13 9.88 1.26
N VAL A 67 -3.98 10.36 1.75
CA VAL A 67 -2.95 10.99 0.89
C VAL A 67 -2.42 10.06 -0.21
N CYS A 68 -2.02 8.83 0.12
CA CYS A 68 -1.48 7.90 -0.88
C CYS A 68 -2.59 7.30 -1.79
N TRP A 69 -3.85 7.32 -1.34
CA TRP A 69 -4.98 6.85 -2.15
C TRP A 69 -5.49 7.92 -3.11
N SER A 70 -5.31 9.21 -2.78
CA SER A 70 -5.73 10.35 -3.60
C SER A 70 -4.84 10.65 -4.81
N CYS A 71 -3.58 10.24 -4.78
CA CYS A 71 -2.62 10.50 -5.88
C CYS A 71 -2.73 9.48 -7.02
N SER A 72 -2.50 9.92 -8.26
CA SER A 72 -2.41 9.03 -9.41
C SER A 72 -1.29 7.99 -9.23
N ALA A 73 -1.57 6.75 -9.64
CA ALA A 73 -0.63 5.66 -9.41
C ALA A 73 0.68 5.81 -10.20
N GLU A 74 0.61 6.42 -11.39
CA GLU A 74 1.73 6.53 -12.31
C GLU A 74 2.69 7.64 -11.91
N SER A 75 2.16 8.84 -11.64
CA SER A 75 2.90 10.01 -11.14
C SER A 75 3.66 9.66 -9.85
N PHE A 76 2.99 9.00 -8.90
CA PHE A 76 3.62 8.53 -7.66
C PHE A 76 4.80 7.58 -7.91
N ILE A 77 4.62 6.59 -8.79
CA ILE A 77 5.67 5.61 -9.10
C ILE A 77 6.87 6.30 -9.75
N LYS A 78 6.62 7.25 -10.67
CA LYS A 78 7.67 8.04 -11.34
C LYS A 78 8.44 8.90 -10.33
N ALA A 79 7.74 9.63 -9.47
CA ALA A 79 8.34 10.47 -8.42
C ALA A 79 9.16 9.64 -7.42
N TYR A 80 8.61 8.52 -6.95
CA TYR A 80 9.29 7.66 -5.98
C TYR A 80 10.51 6.97 -6.61
N SER A 81 10.42 6.53 -7.87
CA SER A 81 11.58 5.97 -8.58
C SER A 81 12.72 6.98 -8.69
N SER A 82 12.40 8.25 -8.96
CA SER A 82 13.36 9.35 -9.03
C SER A 82 13.97 9.67 -7.66
N HIS A 83 13.19 9.56 -6.57
CA HIS A 83 13.71 9.66 -5.20
C HIS A 83 14.69 8.53 -4.87
N LEU A 84 14.37 7.28 -5.23
CA LEU A 84 15.26 6.15 -5.00
C LEU A 84 16.58 6.30 -5.78
N LYS A 85 16.55 6.78 -7.03
CA LYS A 85 17.75 7.07 -7.81
C LYS A 85 18.63 8.12 -7.14
N ARG A 86 18.04 9.26 -6.73
CA ARG A 86 18.74 10.32 -6.00
C ARG A 86 19.38 9.82 -4.71
N SER A 87 18.72 8.89 -4.02
CA SER A 87 19.23 8.34 -2.77
C SER A 87 20.47 7.46 -2.95
N GLY A 88 20.61 6.76 -4.09
CA GLY A 88 21.76 5.88 -4.39
C GLY A 88 21.94 4.68 -3.45
N LYS A 89 21.02 4.45 -2.51
CA LYS A 89 21.13 3.40 -1.47
C LYS A 89 20.64 2.02 -1.93
N LEU A 90 20.07 1.95 -3.12
CA LEU A 90 19.45 0.73 -3.62
C LEU A 90 20.49 -0.15 -4.31
N GLU A 91 20.74 -1.33 -3.73
CA GLU A 91 21.61 -2.32 -4.36
C GLU A 91 20.94 -2.90 -5.60
N ILE A 92 21.52 -2.60 -6.77
CA ILE A 92 21.07 -3.18 -8.04
C ILE A 92 21.79 -4.52 -8.24
N PRO A 93 21.04 -5.63 -8.43
CA PRO A 93 21.63 -6.91 -8.78
C PRO A 93 22.32 -6.87 -10.16
N THR A 94 23.44 -7.59 -10.31
CA THR A 94 24.23 -7.61 -11.55
C THR A 94 23.51 -8.15 -12.79
N TRP A 95 22.42 -8.90 -12.60
CA TRP A 95 21.67 -9.53 -13.68
C TRP A 95 20.52 -8.66 -14.23
N VAL A 96 20.27 -7.47 -13.67
CA VAL A 96 19.13 -6.61 -14.04
C VAL A 96 19.10 -6.29 -15.53
N ASP A 97 20.26 -6.13 -16.18
CA ASP A 97 20.34 -5.76 -17.59
C ASP A 97 20.10 -6.92 -18.56
N ILE A 98 20.18 -8.15 -18.07
CA ILE A 98 20.12 -9.36 -18.91
C ILE A 98 18.73 -10.00 -18.85
N VAL A 99 18.02 -9.84 -17.73
CA VAL A 99 16.79 -10.60 -17.48
C VAL A 99 15.55 -9.94 -18.04
N LYS A 100 14.59 -10.80 -18.40
CA LYS A 100 13.19 -10.38 -18.54
C LYS A 100 12.46 -10.46 -17.20
N THR A 101 11.46 -9.61 -17.04
CA THR A 101 10.71 -9.47 -15.78
C THR A 101 9.83 -10.67 -15.41
N GLY A 102 9.50 -11.51 -16.39
CA GLY A 102 8.71 -12.72 -16.18
C GLY A 102 8.73 -13.65 -17.38
N PRO A 103 8.47 -14.95 -17.18
CA PRO A 103 8.47 -15.95 -18.25
C PRO A 103 7.47 -15.64 -19.37
N GLN A 104 6.37 -14.97 -19.03
CA GLN A 104 5.27 -14.62 -19.93
C GLN A 104 5.56 -13.45 -20.87
N LYS A 105 6.60 -12.67 -20.61
CA LYS A 105 7.02 -11.57 -21.48
C LYS A 105 7.98 -12.13 -22.54
N GLU A 106 7.85 -11.64 -23.77
CA GLU A 106 8.69 -12.04 -24.90
C GLU A 106 10.00 -11.24 -24.91
N LEU A 107 9.91 -9.94 -24.63
CA LEU A 107 11.04 -9.00 -24.61
C LEU A 107 11.40 -8.55 -23.18
N ALA A 108 12.64 -8.09 -23.02
CA ALA A 108 13.10 -7.41 -21.82
C ALA A 108 12.49 -5.98 -21.73
N PRO A 109 12.44 -5.38 -20.53
CA PRO A 109 12.06 -3.97 -20.39
C PRO A 109 12.98 -3.06 -21.20
N TYR A 110 12.41 -2.01 -21.80
CA TYR A 110 13.16 -1.02 -22.59
C TYR A 110 13.88 0.01 -21.71
N ASP A 111 13.25 0.39 -20.60
CA ASP A 111 13.81 1.36 -19.66
C ASP A 111 14.96 0.72 -18.87
N PRO A 112 16.19 1.27 -18.87
CA PRO A 112 17.30 0.75 -18.05
C PRO A 112 17.02 0.85 -16.55
N ASP A 113 16.17 1.80 -16.13
CA ASP A 113 15.83 2.07 -14.74
C ASP A 113 14.58 1.32 -14.26
N TRP A 114 14.14 0.31 -15.02
CA TRP A 114 12.94 -0.47 -14.72
C TRP A 114 12.93 -1.10 -13.32
N PHE A 115 14.12 -1.35 -12.74
CA PHE A 115 14.25 -1.90 -11.39
C PHE A 115 13.78 -0.90 -10.32
N TYR A 116 14.06 0.38 -10.48
CA TYR A 116 13.59 1.44 -9.58
C TYR A 116 12.08 1.64 -9.67
N VAL A 117 11.55 1.65 -10.90
CA VAL A 117 10.10 1.72 -11.16
C VAL A 117 9.39 0.54 -10.50
N ARG A 118 9.97 -0.66 -10.60
CA ARG A 118 9.43 -1.86 -9.96
C ARG A 118 9.50 -1.78 -8.44
N ALA A 119 10.59 -1.27 -7.86
CA ALA A 119 10.71 -1.07 -6.43
C ALA A 119 9.65 -0.11 -5.89
N ALA A 120 9.42 0.99 -6.60
CA ALA A 120 8.36 1.96 -6.28
C ALA A 120 6.96 1.32 -6.31
N ALA A 121 6.64 0.58 -7.38
CA ALA A 121 5.35 -0.10 -7.51
C ALA A 121 5.11 -1.13 -6.40
N VAL A 122 6.15 -1.89 -6.01
CA VAL A 122 6.07 -2.86 -4.92
C VAL A 122 5.88 -2.17 -3.57
N ALA A 123 6.60 -1.08 -3.30
CA ALA A 123 6.46 -0.31 -2.06
C ALA A 123 5.03 0.23 -1.90
N ARG A 124 4.46 0.83 -2.96
CA ARG A 124 3.06 1.29 -2.98
C ARG A 124 2.07 0.15 -2.73
N HIS A 125 2.29 -1.02 -3.34
CA HIS A 125 1.39 -2.15 -3.17
C HIS A 125 1.39 -2.69 -1.73
N ILE A 126 2.56 -2.75 -1.09
CA ILE A 126 2.69 -3.19 0.30
C ILE A 126 2.02 -2.19 1.25
N TYR A 127 2.15 -0.90 0.99
CA TYR A 127 1.46 0.15 1.73
C TYR A 127 -0.06 -0.08 1.78
N LEU A 128 -0.69 -0.37 0.63
CA LEU A 128 -2.14 -0.53 0.52
C LEU A 128 -2.69 -1.81 1.17
N ARG A 129 -1.97 -2.93 1.06
CA ARG A 129 -2.46 -4.25 1.51
C ARG A 129 -1.94 -4.65 2.90
N LYS A 130 -1.11 -3.82 3.54
CA LYS A 130 -0.49 -3.97 4.87
C LYS A 130 0.44 -5.17 5.04
N HIS A 131 0.09 -6.34 4.51
CA HIS A 131 0.89 -7.56 4.54
C HIS A 131 0.93 -8.20 3.15
N VAL A 132 2.11 -8.42 2.59
CA VAL A 132 2.23 -9.04 1.25
C VAL A 132 3.39 -10.03 1.18
N GLY A 133 3.15 -11.17 0.54
CA GLY A 133 4.17 -12.17 0.22
C GLY A 133 4.63 -12.09 -1.25
N VAL A 134 5.80 -12.63 -1.55
CA VAL A 134 6.36 -12.60 -2.92
C VAL A 134 5.44 -13.28 -3.95
N GLY A 135 4.72 -14.33 -3.56
CA GLY A 135 3.76 -15.01 -4.46
C GLY A 135 2.57 -14.13 -4.84
N ALA A 136 2.12 -13.25 -3.95
CA ALA A 136 1.06 -12.28 -4.27
C ALA A 136 1.58 -11.21 -5.23
N LEU A 137 2.81 -10.72 -5.04
CA LEU A 137 3.47 -9.80 -5.98
C LEU A 137 3.70 -10.47 -7.35
N ALA A 138 4.02 -11.76 -7.37
CA ALA A 138 4.22 -12.51 -8.60
C ALA A 138 2.92 -12.61 -9.44
N LYS A 139 1.78 -12.77 -8.77
CA LYS A 139 0.45 -12.74 -9.40
C LYS A 139 0.07 -11.34 -9.87
N LEU A 140 0.35 -10.31 -9.06
CA LEU A 140 0.07 -8.91 -9.42
C LEU A 140 0.76 -8.49 -10.71
N HIS A 141 2.05 -8.79 -10.83
CA HIS A 141 2.83 -8.49 -12.04
C HIS A 141 2.73 -9.60 -13.11
N GLY A 142 1.91 -10.62 -12.86
CA GLY A 142 1.60 -11.67 -13.82
C GLY A 142 0.79 -11.11 -14.99
N THR A 143 0.91 -11.72 -16.16
CA THR A 143 0.10 -11.35 -17.31
C THR A 143 -0.30 -12.57 -18.12
N LYS A 144 -1.11 -12.34 -19.14
CA LYS A 144 -1.60 -13.34 -20.07
C LYS A 144 -0.43 -13.80 -20.96
N ASN A 145 -0.06 -15.08 -20.86
CA ASN A 145 1.00 -15.64 -21.68
C ASN A 145 0.46 -16.06 -23.06
N ARG A 146 1.10 -15.60 -24.13
CA ARG A 146 0.81 -16.01 -25.50
C ARG A 146 1.48 -17.36 -25.79
N ARG A 147 0.71 -18.36 -26.19
CA ARG A 147 1.19 -19.74 -26.47
C ARG A 147 1.13 -20.11 -27.95
N GLY A 148 1.31 -19.12 -28.82
CA GLY A 148 1.14 -19.28 -30.26
C GLY A 148 -0.31 -19.61 -30.62
N THR A 149 -0.54 -20.84 -31.09
CA THR A 149 -1.85 -21.34 -31.55
C THR A 149 -2.80 -21.76 -30.41
N ARG A 150 -2.25 -22.18 -29.26
CA ARG A 150 -3.09 -22.60 -28.12
C ARG A 150 -3.70 -21.36 -27.45
N PRO A 151 -4.91 -21.47 -26.86
CA PRO A 151 -5.50 -20.38 -26.09
C PRO A 151 -4.53 -19.86 -25.05
N SER A 152 -4.65 -18.61 -24.68
CA SER A 152 -3.84 -17.96 -23.67
C SER A 152 -4.29 -18.29 -22.24
N HIS A 153 -3.37 -18.43 -21.28
CA HIS A 153 -3.69 -18.43 -19.85
C HIS A 153 -2.82 -17.43 -19.09
N HIS A 154 -3.30 -17.02 -17.92
CA HIS A 154 -2.51 -16.25 -16.97
C HIS A 154 -1.27 -17.05 -16.53
N ARG A 155 -0.13 -16.37 -16.45
CA ARG A 155 1.09 -16.89 -15.85
C ARG A 155 1.67 -15.84 -14.92
N ASP A 156 2.04 -16.30 -13.74
CA ASP A 156 2.70 -15.48 -12.74
C ASP A 156 4.06 -15.00 -13.27
N SER A 157 4.48 -13.85 -12.77
CA SER A 157 5.78 -13.26 -13.08
C SER A 157 6.92 -13.91 -12.29
N SER A 158 8.17 -13.52 -12.61
CA SER A 158 9.35 -14.14 -11.99
C SER A 158 9.51 -13.76 -10.52
N THR A 159 9.30 -14.73 -9.64
CA THR A 159 9.46 -14.61 -8.17
C THR A 159 10.86 -14.15 -7.77
N GLY A 160 11.89 -14.47 -8.56
CA GLY A 160 13.27 -14.05 -8.29
C GLY A 160 13.45 -12.54 -8.33
N VAL A 161 12.83 -11.88 -9.32
CA VAL A 161 12.89 -10.42 -9.45
C VAL A 161 12.17 -9.74 -8.28
N GLN A 162 10.95 -10.18 -7.95
CA GLN A 162 10.21 -9.59 -6.83
C GLN A 162 10.91 -9.80 -5.49
N ARG A 163 11.50 -10.98 -5.25
CA ARG A 163 12.25 -11.25 -4.02
C ARG A 163 13.43 -10.30 -3.86
N SER A 164 14.18 -10.08 -4.95
CA SER A 164 15.36 -9.22 -4.93
C SER A 164 15.00 -7.77 -4.67
N VAL A 165 13.91 -7.28 -5.27
CA VAL A 165 13.37 -5.94 -4.98
C VAL A 165 13.00 -5.79 -3.50
N VAL A 166 12.30 -6.77 -2.95
CA VAL A 166 11.88 -6.72 -1.56
C VAL A 166 13.07 -6.78 -0.61
N GLN A 167 14.08 -7.61 -0.89
CA GLN A 167 15.32 -7.65 -0.13
C GLN A 167 16.09 -6.32 -0.21
N ALA A 168 16.12 -5.67 -1.38
CA ALA A 168 16.75 -4.36 -1.52
C ALA A 168 16.03 -3.29 -0.67
N LEU A 169 14.70 -3.31 -0.65
CA LEU A 169 13.89 -2.39 0.17
C LEU A 169 13.99 -2.68 1.69
N GLU A 170 14.16 -3.96 2.07
CA GLU A 170 14.45 -4.36 3.46
C GLU A 170 15.80 -3.80 3.92
N LYS A 171 16.84 -3.82 3.05
CA LYS A 171 18.17 -3.25 3.37
C LYS A 171 18.14 -1.74 3.59
N ILE A 172 17.30 -1.02 2.86
CA ILE A 172 17.11 0.43 3.03
C ILE A 172 16.37 0.74 4.34
N GLY A 173 15.63 -0.24 4.90
CA GLY A 173 14.81 -0.06 6.10
C GLY A 173 13.40 0.46 5.80
N VAL A 174 12.97 0.42 4.54
CA VAL A 174 11.60 0.79 4.15
C VAL A 174 10.62 -0.34 4.48
N LEU A 175 11.08 -1.60 4.40
CA LEU A 175 10.28 -2.79 4.68
C LEU A 175 10.81 -3.53 5.90
N GLU A 176 9.87 -4.12 6.65
CA GLU A 176 10.12 -4.99 7.79
C GLU A 176 9.53 -6.38 7.54
N ALA A 177 10.22 -7.40 8.04
CA ALA A 177 9.70 -8.76 8.06
C ALA A 177 8.66 -8.91 9.18
N HIS A 178 7.48 -9.44 8.84
CA HIS A 178 6.43 -9.69 9.83
C HIS A 178 6.56 -11.09 10.44
N PRO A 179 6.31 -11.28 11.76
CA PRO A 179 6.39 -12.60 12.40
C PRO A 179 5.42 -13.63 11.79
N ASP A 180 4.23 -13.21 11.38
CA ASP A 180 3.23 -14.09 10.73
C ASP A 180 3.53 -14.38 9.25
N GLY A 181 4.72 -13.99 8.78
CA GLY A 181 5.15 -14.14 7.40
C GLY A 181 4.75 -12.97 6.50
N GLY A 182 5.44 -12.86 5.37
CA GLY A 182 5.29 -11.72 4.45
C GLY A 182 6.11 -10.50 4.87
N ARG A 183 5.82 -9.37 4.23
CA ARG A 183 6.49 -8.08 4.50
C ARG A 183 5.46 -7.03 4.82
N LYS A 184 5.86 -6.14 5.72
CA LYS A 184 5.11 -4.98 6.16
C LYS A 184 5.95 -3.74 5.91
N ILE A 185 5.30 -2.60 5.72
CA ILE A 185 5.98 -1.30 5.65
C ILE A 185 6.48 -0.91 7.05
N SER A 186 7.70 -0.38 7.12
CA SER A 186 8.26 0.20 8.35
C SER A 186 7.63 1.55 8.66
N GLN A 187 7.81 2.04 9.89
CA GLN A 187 7.33 3.38 10.25
C GLN A 187 8.05 4.48 9.44
N ASP A 188 9.34 4.30 9.18
CA ASP A 188 10.14 5.24 8.40
C ASP A 188 9.72 5.22 6.91
N GLY A 189 9.52 4.03 6.35
CA GLY A 189 8.99 3.85 5.00
C GLY A 189 7.62 4.51 4.81
N MET A 190 6.75 4.41 5.81
CA MET A 190 5.45 5.11 5.79
C MET A 190 5.61 6.63 5.70
N ARG A 191 6.52 7.23 6.49
CA ARG A 191 6.75 8.68 6.47
C ARG A 191 7.30 9.16 5.12
N ASP A 192 8.20 8.39 4.52
CA ASP A 192 8.80 8.76 3.24
C ASP A 192 7.80 8.66 2.10
N LEU A 193 6.95 7.62 2.09
CA LEU A 193 5.87 7.49 1.11
C LEU A 193 4.84 8.62 1.26
N ASP A 194 4.47 8.97 2.48
CA ASP A 194 3.52 10.06 2.74
C ASP A 194 4.05 11.42 2.25
N ARG A 195 5.32 11.73 2.52
CA ARG A 195 5.95 12.98 2.06
C ARG A 195 5.97 13.09 0.55
N ILE A 196 6.29 11.99 -0.13
CA ILE A 196 6.35 11.94 -1.59
C ILE A 196 4.95 12.02 -2.17
N ALA A 197 3.95 11.38 -1.54
CA ALA A 197 2.56 11.51 -1.97
C ALA A 197 2.06 12.96 -1.86
N THR A 198 2.39 13.68 -0.78
CA THR A 198 2.05 15.11 -0.65
C THR A 198 2.71 15.95 -1.75
N ALA A 199 4.00 15.76 -2.01
CA ALA A 199 4.70 16.50 -3.05
C ALA A 199 4.15 16.23 -4.45
N VAL A 200 3.67 15.01 -4.73
CA VAL A 200 3.05 14.69 -6.03
C VAL A 200 1.66 15.31 -6.14
N LEU A 201 0.87 15.32 -5.06
CA LEU A 201 -0.44 15.98 -5.08
C LEU A 201 -0.33 17.51 -5.28
N GLU A 202 0.72 18.12 -4.74
CA GLU A 202 1.02 19.54 -4.98
C GLU A 202 1.39 19.75 -6.45
N ALA A 203 2.27 18.91 -7.02
CA ALA A 203 2.66 19.00 -8.43
C ALA A 203 1.50 18.72 -9.40
N GLU A 204 0.67 17.70 -9.15
CA GLU A 204 -0.50 17.40 -9.98
C GLU A 204 -1.49 18.57 -10.02
N ARG A 205 -1.63 19.30 -8.91
CA ARG A 205 -2.47 20.49 -8.85
C ARG A 205 -1.88 21.67 -9.62
N GLU A 206 -0.56 21.87 -9.54
CA GLU A 206 0.12 22.91 -10.31
C GLU A 206 0.01 22.63 -11.82
N GLU A 207 0.16 21.37 -12.26
CA GLU A 207 -0.03 20.96 -13.66
C GLU A 207 -1.48 21.22 -14.14
N GLU A 208 -2.49 20.96 -13.31
CA GLU A 208 -3.90 21.25 -13.64
C GLU A 208 -4.19 22.76 -13.74
N GLU A 209 -3.54 23.58 -12.90
CA GLU A 209 -3.67 25.05 -12.94
C GLU A 209 -3.01 25.62 -14.22
N GLU A 210 -1.83 25.12 -14.60
CA GLU A 210 -1.13 25.50 -15.84
C GLU A 210 -1.92 25.10 -17.11
N GLU A 211 -2.48 23.89 -17.17
CA GLU A 211 -3.28 23.43 -18.33
C GLU A 211 -4.55 24.29 -18.50
N SER A 212 -5.18 24.73 -17.41
CA SER A 212 -6.33 25.64 -17.49
C SER A 212 -5.98 27.05 -17.94
N GLU A 213 -4.81 27.56 -17.58
CA GLU A 213 -4.33 28.87 -18.05
C GLU A 213 -3.99 28.81 -19.56
N GLU A 214 -3.40 27.71 -20.03
CA GLU A 214 -3.14 27.50 -21.46
C GLU A 214 -4.44 27.37 -22.28
N GLU A 215 -5.45 26.66 -21.77
CA GLU A 215 -6.77 26.57 -22.43
C GLU A 215 -7.49 27.93 -22.50
N GLU A 216 -7.43 28.75 -21.44
CA GLU A 216 -8.00 30.10 -21.43
C GLU A 216 -7.28 31.03 -22.43
N GLU A 217 -5.94 30.92 -22.56
CA GLU A 217 -5.16 31.68 -23.56
C GLU A 217 -5.49 31.24 -25.00
N GLU A 218 -5.69 29.94 -25.26
CA GLU A 218 -6.11 29.45 -26.58
C GLU A 218 -7.53 29.92 -26.95
N GLU A 219 -8.47 29.93 -26.01
CA GLU A 219 -9.84 30.45 -26.24
C GLU A 219 -9.84 31.97 -26.56
N ASP A 220 -9.04 32.75 -25.85
CA ASP A 220 -8.88 34.20 -26.09
C ASP A 220 -8.24 34.49 -27.47
N GLU A 221 -7.31 33.65 -27.93
CA GLU A 221 -6.72 33.75 -29.27
C GLU A 221 -7.71 33.39 -30.38
N GLU A 222 -8.53 32.35 -30.19
CA GLU A 222 -9.58 31.96 -31.16
C GLU A 222 -10.68 33.03 -31.27
N GLU A 223 -11.12 33.66 -30.17
CA GLU A 223 -12.08 34.77 -30.22
C GLU A 223 -11.52 36.00 -30.95
N ALA A 224 -10.20 36.25 -30.86
CA ALA A 224 -9.55 37.39 -31.52
C ALA A 224 -9.39 37.21 -33.05
N ASP A 225 -9.32 35.97 -33.54
CA ASP A 225 -9.25 35.64 -34.97
C ASP A 225 -10.64 35.61 -35.65
N GLU A 226 -11.73 35.54 -34.87
CA GLU A 226 -13.11 35.59 -35.36
C GLU A 226 -13.68 37.03 -35.53
N GLU A 227 -13.01 38.07 -35.00
CA GLU A 227 -13.41 39.50 -35.07
C GLU A 227 -12.80 40.30 -36.24
#